data_AF-A0A1U7GJW7-F1
#
_entry.id   AF-A0A1U7GJW7-F1
#
_cell.length_a   1.000
_cell.length_b   1.000
_cell.length_c   1.000
_cell.angle_alpha   90.00
_cell.angle_beta   90.00
_cell.angle_gamma   90.00
#
_symmetry.space_group_name_H-M   'P 1'
#
loop_
_entity.id
_entity.type
_entity.pdbx_description
1 polymer ?
#
loop_
_entity_poly.entity_id
_entity_poly.type
_entity_poly.pdbx_seq_one_letter_code
_entity_poly.pdbx_strand_id
1 'polypeptide(L)'
;MSTAHRYTSVRMGGRALARLAPAVRLGVAALGVAYFLSQAQGLLSDAQFTWSERRIAALIALTTVIGFGLAGWVLGTALKVMAGLLEVLADQAEASWRTVDLMEVHVIPTLGRIAAKLDAGGAPAAPATAAEPRRLDTGKAQALTRDLADARAEEDVDRALDLRDELTQHLRGDALRQLDRDLARWVRGLIETKAAGKEVDWEVARWAARAVDSLGDEPEAAAIRSALPEIRRRAGLCRACGRAVSGGRDVCGRCAGKEPR
;
A
#
# COMPACT_ATOMS: atom_id res chain seq x y z
N MET A 1 8.63 -19.55 -6.01
CA MET A 1 7.71 -18.64 -6.73
C MET A 1 8.14 -17.20 -6.46
N SER A 2 8.10 -16.34 -7.49
CA SER A 2 8.92 -15.13 -7.69
C SER A 2 8.87 -14.06 -6.57
N THR A 3 10.02 -13.82 -5.92
CA THR A 3 10.28 -12.75 -4.94
C THR A 3 10.27 -11.33 -5.53
N ALA A 4 10.22 -11.21 -6.87
CA ALA A 4 10.25 -9.95 -7.61
C ALA A 4 9.10 -8.97 -7.27
N HIS A 5 8.00 -9.46 -6.66
CA HIS A 5 6.80 -8.67 -6.40
C HIS A 5 6.77 -7.90 -5.06
N ARG A 6 7.66 -8.17 -4.09
CA ARG A 6 7.58 -7.50 -2.76
C ARG A 6 8.05 -6.04 -2.75
N TYR A 7 8.95 -5.66 -3.66
CA TYR A 7 9.44 -4.28 -3.77
C TYR A 7 8.86 -3.55 -4.98
N THR A 8 7.82 -4.10 -5.64
CA THR A 8 7.21 -3.42 -6.78
C THR A 8 6.54 -2.11 -6.39
N SER A 9 6.01 -1.96 -5.18
CA SER A 9 5.47 -0.68 -4.71
C SER A 9 6.56 0.37 -4.54
N VAL A 10 7.73 0.00 -3.98
CA VAL A 10 8.90 0.89 -3.83
C VAL A 10 9.52 1.22 -5.20
N ARG A 11 9.68 0.22 -6.08
CA ARG A 11 10.16 0.41 -7.46
C ARG A 11 9.15 1.20 -8.32
N MET A 12 7.84 1.03 -8.13
CA MET A 12 6.81 1.84 -8.77
C MET A 12 6.83 3.28 -8.23
N GLY A 13 7.04 3.47 -6.92
CA GLY A 13 7.22 4.78 -6.30
C GLY A 13 8.43 5.52 -6.88
N GLY A 14 9.58 4.85 -6.98
CA GLY A 14 10.79 5.39 -7.62
C GLY A 14 10.57 5.76 -9.09
N ARG A 15 9.88 4.91 -9.86
CA ARG A 15 9.53 5.19 -11.26
C ARG A 15 8.53 6.33 -11.42
N ALA A 16 7.56 6.44 -10.51
CA ALA A 16 6.60 7.55 -10.50
C ALA A 16 7.31 8.88 -10.17
N LEU A 17 8.20 8.89 -9.18
CA LEU A 17 9.07 10.04 -8.85
C LEU A 17 9.97 10.43 -10.04
N ALA A 18 10.57 9.46 -10.72
CA ALA A 18 11.39 9.71 -11.91
C ALA A 18 10.57 10.30 -13.08
N ARG A 19 9.30 9.87 -13.24
CA ARG A 19 8.38 10.42 -14.24
C ARG A 19 7.88 11.82 -13.89
N LEU A 20 7.77 12.15 -12.60
CA LEU A 20 7.38 13.48 -12.13
C LEU A 20 8.55 14.47 -12.16
N ALA A 21 9.80 14.02 -12.08
CA ALA A 21 10.98 14.89 -12.15
C ALA A 21 11.01 15.86 -13.34
N PRO A 22 10.75 15.45 -14.61
CA PRO A 22 10.67 16.40 -15.72
C PRO A 22 9.47 17.34 -15.60
N ALA A 23 8.33 16.87 -15.10
CA ALA A 23 7.13 17.69 -14.91
C ALA A 23 7.34 18.78 -13.84
N VAL A 24 8.00 18.45 -12.72
CA VAL A 24 8.37 19.41 -11.66
C VAL A 24 9.38 20.42 -12.20
N ARG A 25 10.39 19.96 -12.95
CA ARG A 25 11.38 20.85 -13.59
C ARG A 25 10.72 21.83 -14.55
N LEU A 26 9.79 21.35 -15.39
CA LEU A 26 9.01 22.19 -16.29
C LEU A 26 8.07 23.14 -15.55
N GLY A 27 7.44 22.69 -14.46
CA GLY A 27 6.56 23.51 -13.63
C GLY A 27 7.31 24.66 -12.94
N VAL A 28 8.47 24.39 -12.35
CA VAL A 28 9.32 25.42 -11.74
C VAL A 28 9.86 26.39 -12.79
N ALA A 29 10.26 25.89 -13.96
CA ALA A 29 10.67 26.74 -15.08
C ALA A 29 9.52 27.63 -15.59
N ALA A 30 8.31 27.08 -15.71
CA ALA A 30 7.12 27.83 -16.11
C ALA A 30 6.73 28.90 -15.09
N LEU A 31 6.87 28.62 -13.78
CA LEU A 31 6.71 29.61 -12.71
C LEU A 31 7.74 30.75 -12.82
N GLY A 32 9.00 30.43 -13.11
CA GLY A 32 10.03 31.43 -13.36
C GLY A 32 9.74 32.31 -14.57
N VAL A 33 9.24 31.71 -15.67
CA VAL A 33 8.81 32.44 -16.87
C VAL A 33 7.58 33.31 -16.59
N ALA A 34 6.59 32.81 -15.85
CA ALA A 34 5.42 33.58 -15.47
C ALA A 34 5.78 34.79 -14.59
N TYR A 35 6.68 34.60 -13.63
CA TYR A 35 7.20 35.68 -12.80
C TYR A 35 8.00 36.71 -13.63
N PHE A 36 8.81 36.25 -14.58
CA PHE A 36 9.51 37.13 -15.53
C PHE A 36 8.53 37.96 -16.37
N LEU A 37 7.49 37.34 -16.93
CA LEU A 37 6.47 38.03 -17.73
C LEU A 37 5.73 39.07 -16.89
N SER A 38 5.42 38.77 -15.63
CA SER A 38 4.83 39.73 -14.69
C SER A 38 5.75 40.93 -14.43
N GLN A 39 7.07 40.73 -14.34
CA GLN A 39 8.01 41.84 -14.19
C GLN A 39 8.23 42.61 -15.50
N ALA A 40 8.23 41.93 -16.65
CA ALA A 40 8.37 42.53 -17.96
C ALA A 40 7.15 43.39 -18.36
N GLN A 41 5.96 43.08 -17.83
CA GLN A 41 4.77 43.89 -18.03
C GLN A 41 4.94 45.33 -17.51
N GLY A 42 5.67 45.52 -16.40
CA GLY A 42 6.01 46.85 -15.88
C GLY A 42 6.95 47.63 -16.80
N LEU A 43 7.83 46.94 -17.55
CA LEU A 43 8.76 47.53 -18.51
C LEU A 43 8.11 47.92 -19.85
N LEU A 44 6.98 47.29 -20.18
CA LEU A 44 6.20 47.54 -21.40
C LEU A 44 5.11 48.60 -21.21
N SER A 45 4.71 48.89 -19.97
CA SER A 45 3.86 50.05 -19.69
C SER A 45 4.66 51.34 -19.92
N ASP A 46 4.02 52.40 -20.44
CA ASP A 46 4.59 53.71 -20.80
C ASP A 46 5.12 54.54 -19.60
N ALA A 47 5.77 53.88 -18.64
CA ALA A 47 6.52 54.51 -17.59
C ALA A 47 7.80 55.13 -18.18
N GLN A 48 8.02 56.41 -17.88
CA GLN A 48 9.20 57.18 -18.24
C GLN A 48 10.45 56.71 -17.47
N PHE A 49 10.83 55.45 -17.63
CA PHE A 49 12.02 54.90 -17.02
C PHE A 49 13.27 55.48 -17.67
N THR A 50 14.20 55.94 -16.83
CA THR A 50 15.53 56.34 -17.29
C THR A 50 16.28 55.12 -17.84
N TRP A 51 17.22 55.34 -18.76
CA TRP A 51 17.95 54.25 -19.44
C TRP A 51 18.71 53.33 -18.46
N SER A 52 19.18 53.86 -17.34
CA SER A 52 19.80 53.10 -16.24
C SER A 52 18.80 52.17 -15.52
N GLU A 53 17.57 52.62 -15.31
CA GLU A 53 16.52 51.87 -14.62
C GLU A 53 16.06 50.65 -15.43
N ARG A 54 15.96 50.80 -16.76
CA ARG A 54 15.68 49.70 -17.68
C ARG A 54 16.77 48.62 -17.64
N ARG A 55 18.05 49.01 -17.50
CA ARG A 55 19.17 48.06 -17.39
C ARG A 55 19.15 47.27 -16.09
N ILE A 56 18.83 47.93 -14.97
CA ILE A 56 18.75 47.28 -13.66
C ILE A 56 17.59 46.27 -13.63
N ALA A 57 16.41 46.66 -14.14
CA ALA A 57 15.27 45.76 -14.25
C ALA A 57 15.56 44.56 -15.17
N ALA A 58 16.23 44.78 -16.31
CA ALA A 58 16.66 43.68 -17.20
C ALA A 58 17.62 42.71 -16.50
N LEU A 59 18.56 43.21 -15.69
CA LEU A 59 19.47 42.36 -14.91
C LEU A 59 18.73 41.53 -13.86
N ILE A 60 17.78 42.12 -13.12
CA ILE A 60 16.97 41.42 -12.12
C ILE A 60 16.12 40.32 -12.78
N ALA A 61 15.51 40.64 -13.92
CA ALA A 61 14.70 39.70 -14.66
C ALA A 61 15.54 38.51 -15.17
N LEU A 62 16.74 38.79 -15.69
CA LEU A 62 17.70 37.77 -16.13
C LEU A 62 18.16 36.88 -14.98
N THR A 63 18.58 37.45 -13.85
CA THR A 63 19.05 36.67 -12.69
C THR A 63 17.93 35.82 -12.09
N THR A 64 16.69 36.30 -12.13
CA THR A 64 15.53 35.53 -11.66
C THR A 64 15.26 34.32 -12.54
N VAL A 65 15.24 34.48 -13.87
CA VAL A 65 15.05 33.36 -14.80
C VAL A 65 16.18 32.32 -14.64
N ILE A 66 17.42 32.78 -14.55
CA ILE A 66 18.58 31.91 -14.32
C ILE A 66 18.46 31.17 -12.98
N GLY A 67 18.07 31.87 -11.91
CA GLY A 67 17.88 31.31 -10.58
C GLY A 67 16.81 30.22 -10.53
N PHE A 68 15.63 30.47 -11.09
CA PHE A 68 14.56 29.47 -11.16
C PHE A 68 14.92 28.29 -12.07
N GLY A 69 15.64 28.54 -13.17
CA GLY A 69 16.16 27.48 -14.04
C GLY A 69 17.14 26.55 -13.31
N LEU A 70 18.09 27.12 -12.56
CA LEU A 70 19.04 26.37 -11.74
C LEU A 70 18.33 25.63 -10.61
N ALA A 71 17.40 26.26 -9.90
CA ALA A 71 16.64 25.62 -8.83
C ALA A 71 15.83 24.42 -9.34
N GLY A 72 15.15 24.57 -10.48
CA GLY A 72 14.44 23.47 -11.14
C GLY A 72 15.37 22.34 -11.61
N TRP A 73 16.58 22.69 -12.07
CA TRP A 73 17.60 21.70 -12.44
C TRP A 73 18.13 20.92 -11.23
N VAL A 74 18.46 21.61 -10.14
CA VAL A 74 18.93 20.99 -8.88
C VAL A 74 17.84 20.07 -8.32
N LEU A 75 16.59 20.54 -8.22
CA LEU A 75 15.48 19.76 -7.69
C LEU A 75 15.19 18.52 -8.54
N GLY A 76 15.20 18.67 -9.87
CA GLY A 76 15.04 17.53 -10.79
C GLY A 76 16.17 16.52 -10.69
N THR A 77 17.40 16.96 -10.44
CA THR A 77 18.56 16.09 -10.23
C THR A 77 18.48 15.38 -8.89
N ALA A 78 18.11 16.08 -7.82
CA ALA A 78 17.90 15.50 -6.49
C ALA A 78 16.82 14.41 -6.51
N LEU A 79 15.71 14.62 -7.22
CA LEU A 79 14.66 13.60 -7.40
C LEU A 79 15.17 12.35 -8.12
N LYS A 80 16.04 12.51 -9.14
CA LYS A 80 16.67 11.36 -9.81
C LYS A 80 17.62 10.59 -8.89
N VAL A 81 18.43 11.30 -8.10
CA VAL A 81 19.33 10.69 -7.12
C VAL A 81 18.54 9.94 -6.05
N MET A 82 17.47 10.54 -5.53
CA MET A 82 16.57 9.88 -4.57
C MET A 82 15.90 8.64 -5.15
N ALA A 83 15.49 8.67 -6.42
CA ALA A 83 14.95 7.49 -7.10
C ALA A 83 15.99 6.36 -7.21
N GLY A 84 17.25 6.68 -7.55
CA GLY A 84 18.34 5.71 -7.56
C GLY A 84 18.65 5.15 -6.17
N LEU A 85 18.61 5.99 -5.13
CA LEU A 85 18.81 5.55 -3.75
C LEU A 85 17.72 4.57 -3.29
N LEU A 86 16.45 4.82 -3.66
CA LEU A 86 15.35 3.89 -3.37
C LEU A 86 15.54 2.54 -4.07
N GLU A 87 16.13 2.51 -5.27
CA GLU A 87 16.44 1.28 -6.00
C GLU A 87 17.55 0.49 -5.29
N VAL A 88 18.63 1.18 -4.87
CA VAL A 88 19.73 0.56 -4.09
C VAL A 88 19.22 0.03 -2.74
N LEU A 89 18.38 0.76 -2.03
CA LEU A 89 17.79 0.30 -0.77
C LEU A 89 16.89 -0.91 -0.97
N ALA A 90 16.14 -0.97 -2.07
CA ALA A 90 15.33 -2.14 -2.41
C ALA A 90 16.22 -3.37 -2.69
N ASP A 91 17.33 -3.19 -3.41
CA ASP A 91 18.27 -4.27 -3.71
C ASP A 91 19.03 -4.73 -2.44
N GLN A 92 19.40 -3.80 -1.55
CA GLN A 92 20.03 -4.12 -0.27
C GLN A 92 19.07 -4.85 0.67
N ALA A 93 17.80 -4.43 0.71
CA ALA A 93 16.78 -5.16 1.43
C ALA A 93 16.65 -6.58 0.86
N GLU A 94 16.53 -6.74 -0.46
CA GLU A 94 16.43 -8.05 -1.11
C GLU A 94 17.65 -8.95 -0.81
N ALA A 95 18.86 -8.40 -0.77
CA ALA A 95 20.08 -9.11 -0.38
C ALA A 95 20.04 -9.56 1.09
N SER A 96 19.63 -8.68 2.02
CA SER A 96 19.53 -9.02 3.45
C SER A 96 18.52 -10.15 3.71
N TRP A 97 17.39 -10.18 2.99
CA TRP A 97 16.42 -11.25 3.11
C TRP A 97 16.95 -12.59 2.61
N ARG A 98 17.73 -12.63 1.53
CA ARG A 98 18.38 -13.86 1.07
C ARG A 98 19.37 -14.41 2.10
N THR A 99 20.05 -13.53 2.85
CA THR A 99 20.95 -13.98 3.93
C THR A 99 20.19 -14.54 5.13
N VAL A 100 19.03 -13.96 5.47
CA VAL A 100 18.16 -14.47 6.54
C VAL A 100 17.53 -15.82 6.15
N ASP A 101 17.09 -15.97 4.90
CA ASP A 101 16.55 -17.24 4.37
C ASP A 101 17.60 -18.36 4.44
N LEU A 102 18.85 -18.07 4.04
CA LEU A 102 19.97 -19.00 4.19
C LEU A 102 20.26 -19.35 5.66
N MET A 103 20.13 -18.39 6.58
CA MET A 103 20.27 -18.65 8.02
C MET A 103 19.11 -19.51 8.56
N GLU A 104 17.88 -19.29 8.12
CA GLU A 104 16.72 -20.06 8.55
C GLU A 104 16.85 -21.54 8.12
N VAL A 105 17.29 -21.78 6.89
CA VAL A 105 17.43 -23.13 6.33
C VAL A 105 18.63 -23.90 6.93
N HIS A 106 19.69 -23.23 7.37
CA HIS A 106 20.91 -23.91 7.83
C HIS A 106 21.24 -23.74 9.31
N VAL A 107 20.96 -22.58 9.90
CA VAL A 107 21.37 -22.26 11.28
C VAL A 107 20.34 -22.76 12.29
N ILE A 108 19.04 -22.60 12.03
CA ILE A 108 18.00 -23.10 12.95
C ILE A 108 18.05 -24.63 13.12
N PRO A 109 18.17 -25.43 12.05
CA PRO A 109 18.23 -26.89 12.20
C PRO A 109 19.53 -27.39 12.82
N THR A 110 20.64 -26.65 12.66
CA THR A 110 21.92 -27.03 13.27
C THR A 110 21.93 -26.72 14.75
N LEU A 111 21.40 -25.55 15.17
CA LEU A 111 21.20 -25.23 16.58
C LEU A 111 20.23 -26.20 17.26
N GLY A 112 19.11 -26.57 16.60
CA GLY A 112 18.18 -27.58 17.11
C GLY A 112 18.83 -28.95 17.29
N ARG A 113 19.69 -29.37 16.35
CA ARG A 113 20.47 -30.63 16.48
C ARG A 113 21.50 -30.59 17.60
N ILE A 114 22.08 -29.43 17.89
CA ILE A 114 23.02 -29.25 19.00
C ILE A 114 22.28 -29.31 20.34
N ALA A 115 21.17 -28.59 20.48
CA ALA A 115 20.33 -28.61 21.68
C ALA A 115 19.80 -30.02 21.99
N ALA A 116 19.31 -30.75 20.98
CA ALA A 116 18.84 -32.12 21.15
C ALA A 116 19.94 -33.09 21.63
N LYS A 117 21.20 -32.87 21.22
CA LYS A 117 22.35 -33.66 21.70
C LYS A 117 22.76 -33.31 23.13
N LEU A 118 22.55 -32.05 23.55
CA LEU A 118 22.80 -31.59 24.92
C LEU A 118 21.75 -32.13 25.90
N ASP A 119 20.47 -32.11 25.53
CA ASP A 119 19.38 -32.67 26.36
C ASP A 119 19.48 -34.18 26.51
N ALA A 120 19.90 -34.90 25.46
CA ALA A 120 20.13 -36.34 25.54
C ALA A 120 21.30 -36.74 26.46
N GLY A 121 22.17 -35.79 26.83
CA GLY A 121 23.29 -36.01 27.75
C GLY A 121 23.01 -35.60 29.21
N GLY A 122 21.86 -34.97 29.51
CA GLY A 122 21.54 -34.43 30.83
C GLY A 122 20.58 -35.31 31.64
N ALA A 123 21.04 -35.80 32.80
CA ALA A 123 20.22 -36.50 33.79
C ALA A 123 19.10 -35.59 34.38
N PRO A 124 18.02 -36.15 34.98
CA PRO A 124 16.83 -35.37 35.31
C PRO A 124 17.05 -34.48 36.54
N ALA A 125 16.86 -33.16 36.39
CA ALA A 125 16.91 -32.20 37.48
C ALA A 125 15.52 -31.63 37.79
N ALA A 126 15.25 -31.56 39.11
CA ALA A 126 14.03 -31.10 39.77
C ALA A 126 13.69 -29.60 39.47
N PRO A 127 12.48 -29.12 39.82
CA PRO A 127 11.90 -27.92 39.23
C PRO A 127 12.53 -26.66 39.82
N ALA A 128 13.39 -26.01 39.04
CA ALA A 128 13.82 -24.66 39.32
C ALA A 128 12.69 -23.69 38.91
N THR A 129 12.15 -22.98 39.88
CA THR A 129 11.34 -21.77 39.70
C THR A 129 12.18 -20.72 38.96
N ALA A 130 12.17 -20.81 37.63
CA ALA A 130 12.68 -19.79 36.76
C ALA A 130 11.69 -18.62 36.76
N ALA A 131 12.19 -17.43 37.12
CA ALA A 131 11.53 -16.17 36.83
C ALA A 131 11.01 -16.21 35.39
N GLU A 132 9.70 -16.02 35.23
CA GLU A 132 9.06 -16.14 33.92
C GLU A 132 9.77 -15.21 32.94
N PRO A 133 10.41 -15.75 31.87
CA PRO A 133 10.74 -14.91 30.74
C PRO A 133 9.40 -14.36 30.27
N ARG A 134 9.28 -13.04 30.16
CA ARG A 134 8.12 -12.35 29.61
C ARG A 134 7.68 -13.10 28.35
N ARG A 135 6.70 -14.00 28.47
CA ARG A 135 6.24 -14.82 27.35
C ARG A 135 5.72 -13.80 26.36
N LEU A 136 6.40 -13.70 25.21
CA LEU A 136 5.82 -13.07 24.03
C LEU A 136 4.39 -13.59 23.92
N ASP A 137 3.45 -12.71 23.58
CA ASP A 137 1.97 -12.87 23.53
C ASP A 137 1.48 -13.99 22.57
N THR A 138 2.27 -15.05 22.37
CA THR A 138 2.05 -16.21 21.52
C THR A 138 0.81 -16.99 21.91
N GLY A 139 0.47 -17.04 23.21
CA GLY A 139 -0.78 -17.65 23.68
C GLY A 139 -2.01 -16.93 23.13
N LYS A 140 -1.99 -15.60 23.09
CA LYS A 140 -3.08 -14.78 22.55
C LYS A 140 -3.18 -14.90 21.03
N ALA A 141 -2.04 -14.87 20.32
CA ALA A 141 -2.01 -15.08 18.87
C ALA A 141 -2.51 -16.47 18.47
N GLN A 142 -2.18 -17.51 19.23
CA GLN A 142 -2.67 -18.87 18.99
C GLN A 142 -4.17 -19.03 19.32
N ALA A 143 -4.68 -18.32 20.34
CA ALA A 143 -6.11 -18.30 20.62
C ALA A 143 -6.88 -17.65 19.48
N LEU A 144 -6.46 -16.45 19.04
CA LEU A 144 -7.06 -15.74 17.90
C LEU A 144 -7.00 -16.55 16.60
N THR A 145 -5.94 -17.32 16.39
CA THR A 145 -5.83 -18.21 15.22
C THR A 145 -6.83 -19.37 15.28
N ARG A 146 -7.10 -19.92 16.47
CA ARG A 146 -8.14 -20.94 16.67
C ARG A 146 -9.53 -20.36 16.45
N ASP A 147 -9.82 -19.22 17.07
CA ASP A 147 -11.11 -18.53 16.89
C ASP A 147 -11.36 -18.20 15.40
N LEU A 148 -10.30 -17.86 14.64
CA LEU A 148 -10.40 -17.62 13.20
C LEU A 148 -10.66 -18.91 12.40
N ALA A 149 -10.12 -20.05 12.84
CA ALA A 149 -10.44 -21.34 12.23
C ALA A 149 -11.90 -21.74 12.50
N ASP A 150 -12.40 -21.48 13.71
CA ASP A 150 -13.78 -21.74 14.10
C ASP A 150 -14.76 -20.85 13.31
N ALA A 151 -14.49 -19.55 13.22
CA ALA A 151 -15.28 -18.63 12.40
C ALA A 151 -15.31 -19.02 10.91
N ARG A 152 -14.20 -19.56 10.38
CA ARG A 152 -14.17 -20.10 9.00
C ARG A 152 -15.01 -21.36 8.84
N ALA A 153 -15.08 -22.21 9.86
CA ALA A 153 -15.90 -23.42 9.84
C ALA A 153 -17.40 -23.09 9.92
N GLU A 154 -17.76 -22.01 10.59
CA GLU A 154 -19.13 -21.48 10.68
C GLU A 154 -19.53 -20.60 9.47
N GLU A 155 -18.63 -20.40 8.51
CA GLU A 155 -18.81 -19.49 7.37
C GLU A 155 -19.09 -18.01 7.76
N ASP A 156 -18.70 -17.59 8.96
CA ASP A 156 -18.86 -16.22 9.43
C ASP A 156 -17.73 -15.31 8.92
N VAL A 157 -17.98 -14.71 7.74
CA VAL A 157 -17.02 -13.83 7.06
C VAL A 157 -16.74 -12.54 7.85
N ASP A 158 -17.76 -11.96 8.48
CA ASP A 158 -17.60 -10.71 9.23
C ASP A 158 -16.70 -10.96 10.45
N ARG A 159 -16.98 -12.03 11.22
CA ARG A 159 -16.16 -12.41 12.38
C ARG A 159 -14.73 -12.77 12.00
N ALA A 160 -14.54 -13.48 10.88
CA ALA A 160 -13.21 -13.85 10.40
C ALA A 160 -12.36 -12.64 10.00
N LEU A 161 -12.96 -11.59 9.42
CA LEU A 161 -12.26 -10.35 9.07
C LEU A 161 -11.91 -9.53 10.31
N ASP A 162 -12.78 -9.47 11.31
CA ASP A 162 -12.51 -8.78 12.58
C ASP A 162 -11.38 -9.48 13.36
N LEU A 163 -11.39 -10.82 13.41
CA LEU A 163 -10.31 -11.61 14.02
C LEU A 163 -8.98 -11.43 13.29
N ARG A 164 -9.00 -11.26 11.96
CA ARG A 164 -7.80 -10.89 11.22
C ARG A 164 -7.31 -9.50 11.63
N ASP A 165 -8.19 -8.52 11.71
CA ASP A 165 -7.83 -7.15 12.11
C ASP A 165 -7.17 -7.16 13.51
N GLU A 166 -7.67 -7.98 14.45
CA GLU A 166 -7.03 -8.22 15.75
C GLU A 166 -5.67 -8.93 15.64
N LEU A 167 -5.57 -9.98 14.81
CA LEU A 167 -4.31 -10.70 14.56
C LEU A 167 -3.24 -9.80 13.94
N THR A 168 -3.60 -8.73 13.23
CA THR A 168 -2.61 -7.77 12.73
C THR A 168 -1.84 -7.10 13.85
N GLN A 169 -2.32 -7.07 15.10
CA GLN A 169 -1.56 -6.52 16.22
C GLN A 169 -0.38 -7.43 16.62
N HIS A 170 -0.50 -8.73 16.33
CA HIS A 170 0.43 -9.77 16.77
C HIS A 170 1.25 -10.40 15.63
N LEU A 171 0.74 -10.35 14.39
CA LEU A 171 1.40 -10.89 13.19
C LEU A 171 2.00 -9.77 12.33
N ARG A 172 3.20 -10.00 11.79
CA ARG A 172 3.89 -9.10 10.86
C ARG A 172 4.55 -9.88 9.73
N GLY A 173 4.83 -9.21 8.62
CA GLY A 173 5.59 -9.78 7.51
C GLY A 173 4.84 -10.90 6.78
N ASP A 174 5.50 -12.04 6.59
CA ASP A 174 4.99 -13.15 5.77
C ASP A 174 3.82 -13.90 6.40
N ALA A 175 3.77 -14.01 7.73
CA ALA A 175 2.66 -14.67 8.41
C ALA A 175 1.34 -13.93 8.18
N LEU A 176 1.36 -12.59 8.23
CA LEU A 176 0.19 -11.77 7.94
C LEU A 176 -0.20 -11.85 6.45
N ARG A 177 0.77 -11.77 5.52
CA ARG A 177 0.49 -11.93 4.08
C ARG A 177 -0.05 -13.31 3.72
N GLN A 178 0.39 -14.36 4.41
CA GLN A 178 -0.15 -15.70 4.19
C GLN A 178 -1.59 -15.77 4.70
N LEU A 179 -1.86 -15.24 5.90
CA LEU A 179 -3.21 -15.12 6.45
C LEU A 179 -4.14 -14.35 5.50
N ASP A 180 -3.71 -13.19 5.01
CA ASP A 180 -4.50 -12.33 4.13
C ASP A 180 -4.79 -13.00 2.78
N ARG A 181 -3.80 -13.67 2.17
CA ARG A 181 -3.99 -14.43 0.93
C ARG A 181 -4.94 -15.61 1.12
N ASP A 182 -4.80 -16.34 2.23
CA ASP A 182 -5.65 -17.48 2.52
C ASP A 182 -7.08 -17.03 2.84
N LEU A 183 -7.26 -15.93 3.56
CA LEU A 183 -8.55 -15.34 3.86
C LEU A 183 -9.22 -14.81 2.58
N ALA A 184 -8.48 -14.10 1.73
CA ALA A 184 -8.97 -13.61 0.44
C ALA A 184 -9.43 -14.77 -0.47
N ARG A 185 -8.65 -15.86 -0.52
CA ARG A 185 -9.00 -17.05 -1.31
C ARG A 185 -10.25 -17.74 -0.76
N TRP A 186 -10.36 -17.85 0.57
CA TRP A 186 -11.52 -18.43 1.23
C TRP A 186 -12.79 -17.61 1.00
N VAL A 187 -12.76 -16.30 1.24
CA VAL A 187 -13.92 -15.41 0.99
C VAL A 187 -14.33 -15.44 -0.48
N ARG A 188 -13.37 -15.41 -1.41
CA ARG A 188 -13.67 -15.53 -2.84
C ARG A 188 -14.39 -16.83 -3.16
N GLY A 189 -13.92 -17.96 -2.62
CA GLY A 189 -14.56 -19.27 -2.80
C GLY A 189 -16.00 -19.28 -2.30
N LEU A 190 -16.27 -18.69 -1.13
CA LEU A 190 -17.63 -18.58 -0.60
C LEU A 190 -18.53 -17.73 -1.51
N ILE A 191 -18.05 -16.57 -1.97
CA ILE A 191 -18.79 -15.70 -2.89
C ILE A 191 -19.10 -16.42 -4.20
N GLU A 192 -18.12 -17.13 -4.78
CA GLU A 192 -18.29 -17.90 -6.02
C GLU A 192 -19.31 -19.02 -5.85
N THR A 193 -19.26 -19.77 -4.74
CA THR A 193 -20.22 -20.84 -4.43
C THR A 193 -21.64 -20.29 -4.27
N LYS A 194 -21.83 -19.21 -3.50
CA LYS A 194 -23.14 -18.56 -3.33
C LYS A 194 -23.67 -17.97 -4.65
N ALA A 195 -22.79 -17.36 -5.45
CA ALA A 195 -23.15 -16.83 -6.76
C ALA A 195 -23.56 -17.93 -7.75
N ALA A 196 -22.90 -19.09 -7.73
CA ALA A 196 -23.27 -20.26 -8.53
C ALA A 196 -24.65 -20.82 -8.13
N GLY A 197 -24.99 -20.77 -6.83
CA GLY A 197 -26.31 -21.10 -6.29
C GLY A 197 -27.43 -20.12 -6.67
N LYS A 198 -27.13 -19.02 -7.38
CA LYS A 198 -28.03 -17.89 -7.69
C LYS A 198 -28.56 -17.12 -6.46
N GLU A 199 -28.02 -17.38 -5.27
CA GLU A 199 -28.32 -16.65 -4.04
C GLU A 199 -27.37 -15.46 -3.89
N VAL A 200 -27.44 -14.51 -4.83
CA VAL A 200 -26.70 -13.23 -4.69
C VAL A 200 -27.60 -12.23 -3.98
N ASP A 201 -27.58 -12.29 -2.65
CA ASP A 201 -28.33 -11.39 -1.78
C ASP A 201 -27.44 -10.24 -1.25
N TRP A 202 -28.05 -9.32 -0.50
CA TRP A 202 -27.39 -8.20 0.17
C TRP A 202 -26.23 -8.64 1.08
N GLU A 203 -26.31 -9.85 1.64
CA GLU A 203 -25.28 -10.42 2.52
C GLU A 203 -23.98 -10.71 1.78
N VAL A 204 -24.06 -11.34 0.60
CA VAL A 204 -22.87 -11.61 -0.26
C VAL A 204 -22.24 -10.29 -0.72
N ALA A 205 -23.07 -9.29 -1.03
CA ALA A 205 -22.58 -7.96 -1.39
C ALA A 205 -21.89 -7.25 -0.21
N ARG A 206 -22.38 -7.46 1.03
CA ARG A 206 -21.77 -6.97 2.27
C ARG A 206 -20.43 -7.65 2.54
N TRP A 207 -20.35 -8.97 2.44
CA TRP A 207 -19.10 -9.72 2.60
C TRP A 207 -18.04 -9.28 1.59
N ALA A 208 -18.42 -9.14 0.32
CA ALA A 208 -17.51 -8.67 -0.73
C ALA A 208 -17.00 -7.24 -0.44
N ALA A 209 -17.87 -6.34 0.04
CA ALA A 209 -17.47 -4.99 0.42
C ALA A 209 -16.54 -5.00 1.64
N ARG A 210 -16.89 -5.73 2.71
CA ARG A 210 -16.07 -5.83 3.94
C ARG A 210 -14.70 -6.43 3.66
N ALA A 211 -14.64 -7.45 2.80
CA ALA A 211 -13.38 -8.06 2.37
C ALA A 211 -12.50 -7.08 1.59
N VAL A 212 -13.07 -6.28 0.69
CA VAL A 212 -12.32 -5.24 -0.04
C VAL A 212 -11.81 -4.15 0.91
N ASP A 213 -12.64 -3.69 1.85
CA ASP A 213 -12.24 -2.64 2.80
C ASP A 213 -11.15 -3.13 3.77
N SER A 214 -11.25 -4.39 4.22
CA SER A 214 -10.30 -4.96 5.18
C SER A 214 -9.00 -5.41 4.49
N LEU A 215 -9.06 -6.12 3.35
CA LEU A 215 -7.89 -6.67 2.63
C LEU A 215 -7.19 -5.66 1.72
N GLY A 216 -7.82 -4.52 1.42
CA GLY A 216 -7.22 -3.40 0.70
C GLY A 216 -6.70 -3.80 -0.69
N ASP A 217 -5.38 -3.63 -0.88
CA ASP A 217 -4.69 -3.84 -2.16
C ASP A 217 -4.15 -5.25 -2.38
N GLU A 218 -4.47 -6.22 -1.51
CA GLU A 218 -4.05 -7.62 -1.69
C GLU A 218 -4.46 -8.17 -3.08
N PRO A 219 -3.56 -8.89 -3.79
CA PRO A 219 -3.80 -9.28 -5.17
C PRO A 219 -4.96 -10.26 -5.30
N GLU A 220 -5.12 -11.16 -4.33
CA GLU A 220 -6.19 -12.14 -4.28
C GLU A 220 -7.56 -11.48 -4.07
N ALA A 221 -7.60 -10.29 -3.45
CA ALA A 221 -8.80 -9.47 -3.31
C ALA A 221 -9.11 -8.65 -4.58
N ALA A 222 -8.19 -8.54 -5.55
CA ALA A 222 -8.42 -7.79 -6.79
C ALA A 222 -9.59 -8.35 -7.61
N ALA A 223 -9.77 -9.67 -7.62
CA ALA A 223 -10.91 -10.32 -8.27
C ALA A 223 -12.25 -9.96 -7.57
N ILE A 224 -12.24 -9.87 -6.23
CA ILE A 224 -13.42 -9.44 -5.46
C ILE A 224 -13.71 -7.96 -5.78
N ARG A 225 -12.67 -7.11 -5.83
CA ARG A 225 -12.81 -5.69 -6.20
C ARG A 225 -13.41 -5.47 -7.57
N SER A 226 -12.96 -6.21 -8.58
CA SER A 226 -13.49 -6.08 -9.95
C SER A 226 -14.90 -6.63 -10.07
N ALA A 227 -15.27 -7.66 -9.30
CA ALA A 227 -16.60 -8.24 -9.29
C ALA A 227 -17.61 -7.45 -8.43
N LEU A 228 -17.15 -6.67 -7.45
CA LEU A 228 -17.99 -5.97 -6.47
C LEU A 228 -19.10 -5.08 -7.10
N PRO A 229 -18.85 -4.30 -8.16
CA PRO A 229 -19.92 -3.53 -8.81
C PRO A 229 -21.06 -4.40 -9.35
N GLU A 230 -20.72 -5.57 -9.90
CA GLU A 230 -21.70 -6.52 -10.44
C GLU A 230 -22.47 -7.23 -9.33
N ILE A 231 -21.78 -7.65 -8.26
CA ILE A 231 -22.39 -8.25 -7.08
C ILE A 231 -23.40 -7.27 -6.45
N ARG A 232 -23.01 -5.99 -6.29
CA ARG A 232 -23.88 -4.93 -5.79
C ARG A 232 -25.11 -4.74 -6.67
N ARG A 233 -24.94 -4.71 -7.99
CA ARG A 233 -26.07 -4.58 -8.93
C ARG A 233 -27.10 -5.69 -8.72
N ARG A 234 -26.64 -6.94 -8.64
CA ARG A 234 -27.51 -8.12 -8.48
C ARG A 234 -28.26 -8.11 -7.14
N ALA A 235 -27.63 -7.58 -6.10
CA ALA A 235 -28.24 -7.36 -4.79
C ALA A 235 -29.13 -6.10 -4.70
N GLY A 236 -29.40 -5.38 -5.80
CA GLY A 236 -30.22 -4.15 -5.79
C GLY A 236 -29.54 -2.94 -5.12
N LEU A 237 -28.21 -2.98 -5.00
CA LEU A 237 -27.38 -1.93 -4.41
C LEU A 237 -26.68 -1.09 -5.49
N CYS A 238 -26.33 0.14 -5.13
CA CYS A 238 -25.60 1.06 -5.98
C CYS A 238 -24.21 0.48 -6.29
N ARG A 239 -23.86 0.34 -7.56
CA ARG A 239 -22.56 -0.20 -7.97
C ARG A 239 -21.38 0.57 -7.37
N ALA A 240 -21.51 1.89 -7.24
CA ALA A 240 -20.45 2.77 -6.76
C ALA A 240 -20.32 2.81 -5.22
N CYS A 241 -21.41 3.07 -4.49
CA CYS A 241 -21.35 3.28 -3.03
C CYS A 241 -22.03 2.19 -2.18
N GLY A 242 -22.62 1.16 -2.79
CA GLY A 242 -23.25 0.05 -2.07
C GLY A 242 -24.56 0.38 -1.35
N ARG A 243 -25.12 1.60 -1.49
CA ARG A 243 -26.42 1.95 -0.89
C ARG A 243 -27.58 1.36 -1.69
N ALA A 244 -28.68 1.01 -1.02
CA ALA A 244 -29.92 0.61 -1.69
C ALA A 244 -30.37 1.64 -2.72
N VAL A 245 -30.75 1.18 -3.93
CA VAL A 245 -31.23 2.04 -5.00
C VAL A 245 -32.70 1.77 -5.27
N SER A 246 -33.51 2.81 -5.17
CA SER A 246 -34.92 2.75 -5.54
C SER A 246 -35.11 2.83 -7.06
N GLY A 247 -35.94 1.96 -7.62
CA GLY A 247 -36.43 2.06 -8.99
C GLY A 247 -35.55 1.44 -10.07
N GLY A 248 -34.85 0.34 -9.76
CA GLY A 248 -34.13 -0.47 -10.77
C GLY A 248 -32.92 0.22 -11.43
N ARG A 249 -32.43 1.32 -10.86
CA ARG A 249 -31.24 2.03 -11.34
C ARG A 249 -29.96 1.39 -10.80
N ASP A 250 -28.90 1.41 -11.60
CA ASP A 250 -27.59 0.86 -11.23
C ASP A 250 -26.78 1.76 -10.27
N VAL A 251 -27.08 3.07 -10.26
CA VAL A 251 -26.33 4.07 -9.50
C VAL A 251 -27.32 4.97 -8.74
N CYS A 252 -27.02 5.26 -7.47
CA CYS A 252 -27.85 6.15 -6.67
C CYS A 252 -27.68 7.62 -7.11
N GLY A 253 -28.69 8.47 -6.84
CA GLY A 253 -28.68 9.87 -7.26
C GLY A 253 -27.47 10.68 -6.78
N ARG A 254 -26.88 10.32 -5.63
CA ARG A 254 -25.67 10.96 -5.10
C ARG A 254 -24.41 10.62 -5.92
N CYS A 255 -24.32 9.41 -6.44
CA CYS A 255 -23.18 8.97 -7.24
C CYS A 255 -23.31 9.42 -8.69
N ALA A 256 -24.52 9.41 -9.25
CA ALA A 256 -24.78 9.91 -10.60
C ALA A 256 -24.42 11.39 -10.78
N GLY A 257 -24.53 12.21 -9.73
CA GLY A 257 -24.14 13.62 -9.76
C GLY A 257 -22.63 13.90 -9.62
N LYS A 258 -21.79 12.87 -9.44
CA LYS A 258 -20.33 13.01 -9.24
C LYS A 258 -19.50 12.58 -10.45
N GLU A 259 -20.13 12.00 -11.47
CA GLU A 259 -19.43 11.59 -12.70
C GLU A 259 -19.17 12.84 -13.55
N PRO A 260 -17.91 13.25 -13.79
CA PRO A 260 -17.62 14.33 -14.74
C PRO A 260 -18.00 13.83 -16.14
N ARG A 261 -18.82 14.63 -16.85
CA ARG A 261 -19.13 14.42 -18.26
C ARG A 261 -17.88 14.53 -19.13
#